data_AF-A0A382HGG6-F1
#
_entry.id   AF-A0A382HGG6-F1
#
_cell.length_a   1.000
_cell.length_b   1.000
_cell.length_c   1.000
_cell.angle_alpha   90.00
_cell.angle_beta   90.00
_cell.angle_gamma   90.00
#
_symmetry.space_group_name_H-M   'P 1'
#
loop_
_entity.id
_entity.type
_entity.pdbx_description
1 polymer ?
#
loop_
_entity_poly.entity_id
_entity_poly.type
_entity_poly.pdbx_seq_one_letter_code
_entity_poly.pdbx_strand_id
1 'polypeptide(L)'
;MKLRLILEQAAFFAKEGRPGPVWIDIPIDIQGMIIDNRNQKKFNPPLINSNTNQLSIDVKNTLRLFRNAGRPVLLVGNGIRLSGAVSIFHKLADKINIPVLTSRRGADIISNNHKLYFGRPGAYGQRAANFIIQNSDLLLCIGARLSIPQIGRSYKYFARNAKKIIVDIDALELQKKTVSADIAVNEDAKIFIDALLNEIINENFPDYDKWLAQCKTWIMNFPPNDEKGYSHKEYIDPYLFIDILSKQLSTNDTIVVDGGVIMNYVMQTFIFKKGQRMISSTGVELPGFAIPAATGCALVNSKTNTICLCEDLGFQINNHVLEIISEKDLPIKILVFSSVGDSSIRKIQREYFGGRYIGTINKLSKAPDLLKIGEIYGFETCEISSANNLEKQINNVINSKNSTICVIKLDKNVDLVPRIVMDVNSKGEWEAKPLEDMYPFLDKDVLNNNMLADRV
;
A
#
# COMPACT_ATOMS: atom_id res chain seq x y z
N MET A 1 -30.57 26.44 18.19
CA MET A 1 -30.18 25.10 17.72
C MET A 1 -28.74 25.14 17.21
N LYS A 2 -27.95 24.07 17.35
CA LYS A 2 -26.51 24.03 16.98
C LYS A 2 -26.22 23.20 15.72
N LEU A 3 -27.23 22.90 14.88
CA LEU A 3 -27.07 21.96 13.76
C LEU A 3 -25.96 22.39 12.81
N ARG A 4 -25.98 23.64 12.35
CA ARG A 4 -24.93 24.19 11.47
C ARG A 4 -23.54 24.04 12.08
N LEU A 5 -23.38 24.44 13.34
CA LEU A 5 -22.12 24.32 14.09
C LEU A 5 -21.60 22.87 14.08
N ILE A 6 -22.47 21.89 14.38
CA ILE A 6 -22.09 20.46 14.45
C ILE A 6 -21.69 19.93 13.08
N LEU A 7 -22.44 20.27 12.02
CA LEU A 7 -22.12 19.85 10.65
C LEU A 7 -20.79 20.46 10.17
N GLU A 8 -20.56 21.75 10.43
CA GLU A 8 -19.30 22.42 10.08
C GLU A 8 -18.11 21.85 10.89
N GLN A 9 -18.30 21.54 12.19
CA GLN A 9 -17.31 20.85 13.01
C GLN A 9 -16.97 19.47 12.45
N ALA A 10 -17.98 18.67 12.10
CA ALA A 10 -17.75 17.33 11.57
C ALA A 10 -17.00 17.37 10.24
N ALA A 11 -17.38 18.29 9.34
CA ALA A 11 -16.67 18.48 8.07
C ALA A 11 -15.21 18.92 8.27
N PHE A 12 -14.95 19.77 9.27
CA PHE A 12 -13.61 20.21 9.62
C PHE A 12 -12.77 19.07 10.22
N PHE A 13 -13.23 18.44 11.30
CA PHE A 13 -12.47 17.39 12.00
C PHE A 13 -12.28 16.11 11.18
N ALA A 14 -13.13 15.85 10.18
CA ALA A 14 -12.92 14.74 9.25
C ALA A 14 -11.70 14.94 8.33
N LYS A 15 -11.27 16.18 8.12
CA LYS A 15 -10.22 16.58 7.16
C LYS A 15 -8.97 17.16 7.82
N GLU A 16 -9.11 17.73 9.01
CA GLU A 16 -8.03 18.42 9.71
C GLU A 16 -7.01 17.44 10.32
N GLY A 17 -5.74 17.85 10.39
CA GLY A 17 -4.66 17.05 10.95
C GLY A 17 -4.49 15.73 10.20
N ARG A 18 -4.77 14.62 10.89
CA ARG A 18 -4.82 13.28 10.29
C ARG A 18 -6.29 12.93 9.97
N PRO A 19 -6.71 12.98 8.69
CA PRO A 19 -8.10 12.74 8.30
C PRO A 19 -8.65 11.39 8.77
N GLY A 20 -9.92 11.38 9.16
CA GLY A 20 -10.60 10.21 9.70
C GLY A 20 -12.12 10.34 9.70
N PRO A 21 -12.84 9.23 9.98
CA PRO A 21 -14.30 9.26 10.02
C PRO A 21 -14.82 10.08 11.21
N VAL A 22 -15.89 10.84 10.99
CA VAL A 22 -16.67 11.50 12.04
C VAL A 22 -18.10 10.97 11.99
N TRP A 23 -18.64 10.61 13.15
CA TRP A 23 -20.01 10.12 13.30
C TRP A 23 -20.90 11.25 13.83
N ILE A 24 -22.05 11.46 13.19
CA ILE A 24 -23.10 12.37 13.65
C ILE A 24 -24.38 11.57 13.79
N ASP A 25 -25.00 11.63 14.97
CA ASP A 25 -26.32 11.06 15.20
C ASP A 25 -27.36 12.20 15.22
N ILE A 26 -28.42 12.06 14.42
CA ILE A 26 -29.47 13.07 14.27
C ILE A 26 -30.82 12.42 14.59
N PRO A 27 -31.39 12.68 15.78
CA PRO A 27 -32.70 12.16 16.17
C PRO A 27 -33.82 12.54 15.19
N ILE A 28 -34.82 11.66 15.02
CA ILE A 28 -35.90 11.83 14.03
C ILE A 28 -36.76 13.08 14.28
N ASP A 29 -36.98 13.43 15.54
CA ASP A 29 -37.67 14.65 15.93
C ASP A 29 -36.90 15.89 15.44
N ILE A 30 -35.56 15.87 15.54
CA ILE A 30 -34.69 16.93 15.00
C ILE A 30 -34.71 16.96 13.46
N GLN A 31 -34.77 15.80 12.79
CA GLN A 31 -34.88 15.73 11.32
C GLN A 31 -36.17 16.37 10.80
N GLY A 32 -37.27 16.23 11.54
CA GLY A 32 -38.58 16.78 11.18
C GLY A 32 -38.77 18.27 11.53
N MET A 33 -37.82 18.90 12.23
CA MET A 33 -37.94 20.30 12.62
C MET A 33 -37.85 21.25 11.42
N ILE A 34 -38.67 22.30 11.43
CA ILE A 34 -38.49 23.45 10.53
C ILE A 34 -37.39 24.35 11.12
N ILE A 35 -36.36 24.63 10.32
CA ILE A 35 -35.16 25.33 10.78
C ILE A 35 -35.10 26.73 10.17
N ASP A 36 -34.95 27.76 11.00
CA ASP A 36 -34.55 29.10 10.53
C ASP A 36 -33.04 29.16 10.33
N ASN A 37 -32.61 29.28 9.07
CA ASN A 37 -31.19 29.32 8.68
C ASN A 37 -30.49 30.66 8.98
N ARG A 38 -31.25 31.73 9.27
CA ARG A 38 -30.67 33.09 9.41
C ARG A 38 -29.84 33.27 10.67
N ASN A 39 -30.21 32.60 11.76
CA ASN A 39 -29.61 32.79 13.10
C ASN A 39 -28.83 31.57 13.61
N GLN A 40 -28.35 30.71 12.71
CA GLN A 40 -27.59 29.52 13.10
C GLN A 40 -26.16 29.88 13.51
N LYS A 41 -25.72 29.36 14.66
CA LYS A 41 -24.33 29.49 15.13
C LYS A 41 -23.38 28.82 14.14
N LYS A 42 -22.36 29.56 13.71
CA LYS A 42 -21.28 29.07 12.84
C LYS A 42 -20.15 28.46 13.65
N PHE A 43 -19.43 27.52 13.06
CA PHE A 43 -18.14 27.05 13.54
C PHE A 43 -17.04 28.01 13.10
N ASN A 44 -16.19 28.39 14.04
CA ASN A 44 -14.94 29.10 13.75
C ASN A 44 -13.79 28.11 13.95
N PRO A 45 -13.12 27.66 12.88
CA PRO A 45 -12.02 26.72 13.00
C PRO A 45 -10.85 27.33 13.79
N PRO A 46 -10.16 26.53 14.62
CA PRO A 46 -8.94 27.00 15.28
C PRO A 46 -7.86 27.36 14.25
N LEU A 47 -7.06 28.38 14.57
CA LEU A 47 -5.84 28.67 13.81
C LEU A 47 -4.80 27.59 14.12
N ILE A 48 -4.28 26.94 13.08
CA ILE A 48 -3.24 25.92 13.20
C ILE A 48 -1.94 26.57 12.77
N ASN A 49 -1.10 26.88 13.74
CA ASN A 49 0.17 27.54 13.52
C ASN A 49 1.29 26.51 13.55
N SER A 50 2.05 26.41 12.46
CA SER A 50 3.34 25.73 12.44
C SER A 50 4.32 26.45 13.39
N ASN A 51 5.09 25.69 14.15
CA ASN A 51 6.20 26.25 14.92
C ASN A 51 7.38 26.51 13.97
N THR A 52 7.37 27.67 13.31
CA THR A 52 8.33 28.04 12.25
C THR A 52 9.79 27.96 12.70
N ASN A 53 10.08 28.28 13.97
CA ASN A 53 11.43 28.20 14.52
C ASN A 53 11.91 26.75 14.64
N GLN A 54 11.06 25.86 15.18
CA GLN A 54 11.38 24.44 15.29
C GLN A 54 11.50 23.80 13.90
N LEU A 55 10.58 24.13 12.99
CA LEU A 55 10.62 23.65 11.60
C LEU A 55 11.93 24.03 10.91
N SER A 56 12.40 25.27 11.05
CA SER A 56 13.69 25.70 10.48
C SER A 56 14.87 24.92 11.04
N ILE A 57 14.86 24.61 12.35
CA ILE A 57 15.90 23.79 13.00
C ILE A 57 15.88 22.36 12.45
N ASP A 58 14.70 21.74 12.35
CA ASP A 58 14.53 20.37 11.85
C ASP A 58 14.97 20.23 10.39
N VAL A 59 14.62 21.22 9.56
CA VAL A 59 15.06 21.31 8.16
C VAL A 59 16.59 21.41 8.07
N LYS A 60 17.20 22.33 8.81
CA LYS A 60 18.68 22.50 8.80
C LYS A 60 19.40 21.24 9.29
N ASN A 61 18.89 20.60 10.34
CA ASN A 61 19.43 19.33 10.84
C ASN A 61 19.30 18.20 9.81
N THR A 62 18.16 18.12 9.12
CA THR A 62 17.91 17.16 8.04
C THR A 62 18.93 17.34 6.91
N LEU A 63 19.14 18.57 6.44
CA LEU A 63 20.11 18.87 5.38
C LEU A 63 21.55 18.55 5.80
N ARG A 64 21.92 18.89 7.04
CA ARG A 64 23.23 18.52 7.60
C ARG A 64 23.45 17.00 7.60
N LEU A 65 22.43 16.21 7.92
CA LEU A 65 22.54 14.75 7.89
C LEU A 65 22.70 14.23 6.46
N PHE A 66 21.95 14.77 5.48
CA PHE A 66 22.14 14.40 4.07
C PHE A 66 23.57 14.67 3.59
N ARG A 67 24.16 15.82 3.93
CA ARG A 67 25.56 16.14 3.54
C ARG A 67 26.59 15.11 4.01
N ASN A 68 26.32 14.43 5.13
CA ASN A 68 27.22 13.47 5.75
C ASN A 68 26.84 12.00 5.48
N ALA A 69 25.69 11.76 4.87
CA ALA A 69 25.22 10.41 4.57
C ALA A 69 25.92 9.85 3.32
N GLY A 70 26.26 8.58 3.34
CA GLY A 70 26.75 7.85 2.16
C GLY A 70 25.66 6.98 1.51
N ARG A 71 24.63 6.58 2.27
CA ARG A 71 23.55 5.67 1.84
C ARG A 71 22.18 6.17 2.31
N PRO A 72 21.77 7.41 1.95
CA PRO A 72 20.48 7.94 2.33
C PRO A 72 19.33 7.28 1.57
N VAL A 73 18.15 7.22 2.20
CA VAL A 73 16.91 6.68 1.63
C VAL A 73 15.72 7.55 2.03
N LEU A 74 14.81 7.80 1.08
CA LEU A 74 13.46 8.33 1.36
C LEU A 74 12.48 7.17 1.50
N LEU A 75 11.69 7.15 2.58
CA LEU A 75 10.51 6.31 2.70
C LEU A 75 9.26 7.18 2.76
N VAL A 76 8.42 7.08 1.74
CA VAL A 76 7.26 7.97 1.61
C VAL A 76 5.92 7.26 1.79
N GLY A 77 4.99 7.95 2.44
CA GLY A 77 3.65 7.43 2.69
C GLY A 77 2.53 8.38 2.29
N ASN A 78 1.32 7.91 2.54
CA ASN A 78 0.10 8.58 2.12
C ASN A 78 -0.10 9.97 2.74
N GLY A 79 0.62 10.32 3.82
CA GLY A 79 0.61 11.68 4.37
C GLY A 79 1.05 12.75 3.36
N ILE A 80 1.96 12.42 2.43
CA ILE A 80 2.32 13.31 1.31
C ILE A 80 1.12 13.59 0.42
N ARG A 81 0.26 12.59 0.20
CA ARG A 81 -0.94 12.76 -0.62
C ARG A 81 -2.03 13.53 0.11
N LEU A 82 -2.26 13.20 1.37
CA LEU A 82 -3.29 13.86 2.20
C LEU A 82 -3.01 15.35 2.36
N SER A 83 -1.74 15.75 2.46
CA SER A 83 -1.29 17.15 2.49
C SER A 83 -1.30 17.85 1.12
N GLY A 84 -1.56 17.13 0.02
CA GLY A 84 -1.50 17.68 -1.33
C GLY A 84 -0.08 17.91 -1.87
N ALA A 85 0.94 17.25 -1.30
CA ALA A 85 2.35 17.48 -1.58
C ALA A 85 2.96 16.61 -2.69
N VAL A 86 2.19 15.77 -3.41
CA VAL A 86 2.74 14.81 -4.39
C VAL A 86 3.61 15.49 -5.46
N SER A 87 3.19 16.64 -5.99
CA SER A 87 3.95 17.37 -7.02
C SER A 87 5.27 17.94 -6.49
N ILE A 88 5.26 18.54 -5.31
CA ILE A 88 6.49 19.11 -4.70
C ILE A 88 7.41 18.02 -4.18
N PHE A 89 6.87 16.87 -3.74
CA PHE A 89 7.64 15.70 -3.40
C PHE A 89 8.49 15.21 -4.57
N HIS A 90 7.94 15.15 -5.79
CA HIS A 90 8.74 14.79 -6.97
C HIS A 90 9.91 15.75 -7.20
N LYS A 91 9.69 17.07 -7.04
CA LYS A 91 10.76 18.07 -7.12
C LYS A 91 11.83 17.83 -6.05
N LEU A 92 11.44 17.49 -4.83
CA LEU A 92 12.36 17.17 -3.74
C LEU A 92 13.19 15.93 -4.07
N ALA A 93 12.54 14.85 -4.52
CA ALA A 93 13.21 13.61 -4.89
C ALA A 93 14.23 13.83 -6.00
N ASP A 94 13.86 14.56 -7.07
CA ASP A 94 14.75 14.87 -8.19
C ASP A 94 15.94 15.76 -7.78
N LYS A 95 15.72 16.67 -6.82
CA LYS A 95 16.75 17.61 -6.34
C LYS A 95 17.77 16.95 -5.41
N ILE A 96 17.34 16.03 -4.53
CA ILE A 96 18.24 15.28 -3.63
C ILE A 96 18.89 14.09 -4.36
N ASN A 97 18.19 13.49 -5.34
CA ASN A 97 18.67 12.40 -6.19
C ASN A 97 19.12 11.14 -5.41
N ILE A 98 18.23 10.61 -4.56
CA ILE A 98 18.47 9.43 -3.71
C ILE A 98 17.36 8.38 -3.87
N PRO A 99 17.58 7.12 -3.43
CA PRO A 99 16.56 6.08 -3.50
C PRO A 99 15.25 6.45 -2.77
N VAL A 100 14.13 6.25 -3.45
CA VAL A 100 12.77 6.39 -2.92
C VAL A 100 12.11 5.02 -2.78
N LEU A 101 11.73 4.71 -1.55
CA LEU A 101 10.88 3.60 -1.17
C LEU A 101 9.48 4.10 -0.81
N THR A 102 8.47 3.27 -1.04
CA THR A 102 7.07 3.61 -0.73
C THR A 102 6.50 2.71 0.34
N SER A 103 5.67 3.28 1.22
CA SER A 103 4.78 2.47 2.05
C SER A 103 3.67 1.84 1.23
N ARG A 104 3.01 0.79 1.75
CA ARG A 104 1.84 0.20 1.08
C ARG A 104 0.79 1.24 0.66
N ARG A 105 0.50 2.20 1.54
CA ARG A 105 -0.52 3.24 1.28
C ARG A 105 -0.07 4.35 0.34
N GLY A 106 1.23 4.49 0.15
CA GLY A 106 1.87 5.44 -0.76
C GLY A 106 2.42 4.80 -2.03
N ALA A 107 2.06 3.54 -2.33
CA ALA A 107 2.61 2.78 -3.46
C ALA A 107 2.43 3.45 -4.83
N ASP A 108 1.45 4.35 -4.96
CA ASP A 108 1.10 5.09 -6.17
C ASP A 108 1.59 6.55 -6.18
N ILE A 109 2.38 6.96 -5.18
CA ILE A 109 2.89 8.33 -5.07
C ILE A 109 3.96 8.60 -6.13
N ILE A 110 4.74 7.58 -6.47
CA ILE A 110 5.80 7.64 -7.46
C ILE A 110 5.66 6.45 -8.40
N SER A 111 5.80 6.69 -9.70
CA SER A 111 5.68 5.63 -10.70
C SER A 111 6.84 4.66 -10.61
N ASN A 112 6.60 3.38 -10.90
CA ASN A 112 7.66 2.37 -10.95
C ASN A 112 8.76 2.69 -11.98
N ASN A 113 8.44 3.41 -13.07
CA ASN A 113 9.41 3.83 -14.09
C ASN A 113 10.25 5.05 -13.67
N HIS A 114 10.04 5.61 -12.48
CA HIS A 114 10.84 6.74 -12.01
C HIS A 114 12.27 6.26 -11.70
N LYS A 115 13.28 6.99 -12.18
CA LYS A 115 14.71 6.62 -12.01
C LYS A 115 15.16 6.41 -10.55
N LEU A 116 14.41 7.00 -9.62
CA LEU A 116 14.66 6.97 -8.17
C LEU A 116 13.70 6.04 -7.41
N TYR A 117 12.81 5.31 -8.08
CA TYR A 117 11.94 4.36 -7.40
C TYR A 117 12.68 3.03 -7.16
N PHE A 118 12.70 2.59 -5.91
CA PHE A 118 13.41 1.37 -5.50
C PHE A 118 12.54 0.39 -4.71
N GLY A 119 11.22 0.52 -4.82
CA GLY A 119 10.30 -0.51 -4.36
C GLY A 119 9.59 -0.24 -3.03
N ARG A 120 9.09 -1.32 -2.46
CA ARG A 120 8.26 -1.33 -1.23
C ARG A 120 8.85 -2.30 -0.21
N PRO A 121 9.46 -1.83 0.89
CA PRO A 121 9.95 -2.71 1.93
C PRO A 121 8.78 -3.28 2.75
N GLY A 122 9.07 -4.27 3.59
CA GLY A 122 8.15 -4.80 4.58
C GLY A 122 8.16 -6.32 4.73
N ALA A 123 7.27 -6.81 5.59
CA ALA A 123 7.12 -8.22 5.94
C ALA A 123 6.81 -9.10 4.73
N TYR A 124 6.07 -8.56 3.76
CA TYR A 124 5.80 -9.15 2.44
C TYR A 124 6.26 -8.20 1.32
N GLY A 125 7.25 -7.36 1.61
CA GLY A 125 7.79 -6.39 0.67
C GLY A 125 8.70 -7.04 -0.38
N GLN A 126 9.27 -6.21 -1.23
CA GLN A 126 10.28 -6.64 -2.19
C GLN A 126 11.63 -6.81 -1.49
N ARG A 127 12.34 -7.91 -1.78
CA ARG A 127 13.63 -8.22 -1.15
C ARG A 127 14.66 -7.11 -1.36
N ALA A 128 14.77 -6.61 -2.59
CA ALA A 128 15.65 -5.50 -2.92
C ALA A 128 15.35 -4.25 -2.08
N ALA A 129 14.07 -3.89 -1.91
CA ALA A 129 13.67 -2.75 -1.09
C ALA A 129 14.04 -2.94 0.40
N ASN A 130 13.94 -4.17 0.90
CA ASN A 130 14.40 -4.51 2.25
C ASN A 130 15.92 -4.41 2.40
N PHE A 131 16.71 -4.83 1.41
CA PHE A 131 18.16 -4.60 1.44
C PHE A 131 18.51 -3.11 1.44
N ILE A 132 17.84 -2.32 0.62
CA ILE A 132 18.10 -0.87 0.53
C ILE A 132 17.85 -0.19 1.88
N ILE A 133 16.71 -0.48 2.52
CA ILE A 133 16.39 0.15 3.81
C ILE A 133 17.30 -0.35 4.93
N GLN A 134 17.64 -1.64 4.96
CA GLN A 134 18.47 -2.22 6.02
C GLN A 134 19.94 -1.81 5.92
N ASN A 135 20.42 -1.48 4.71
CA ASN A 135 21.78 -1.01 4.47
C ASN A 135 21.92 0.52 4.50
N SER A 136 20.82 1.27 4.66
CA SER A 136 20.86 2.74 4.74
C SER A 136 21.58 3.25 6.00
N ASP A 137 22.24 4.40 5.88
CA ASP A 137 22.82 5.15 7.01
C ASP A 137 22.02 6.40 7.39
N LEU A 138 21.08 6.80 6.55
CA LEU A 138 20.11 7.86 6.81
C LEU A 138 18.76 7.47 6.20
N LEU A 139 17.72 7.53 7.01
CA LEU A 139 16.33 7.30 6.59
C LEU A 139 15.52 8.56 6.88
N LEU A 140 15.00 9.19 5.83
CA LEU A 140 13.97 10.22 5.95
C LEU A 140 12.60 9.63 5.59
N CYS A 141 11.77 9.48 6.61
CA CYS A 141 10.41 8.98 6.51
C CYS A 141 9.42 10.15 6.50
N ILE A 142 8.59 10.29 5.46
CA ILE A 142 7.62 11.38 5.36
C ILE A 142 6.20 10.83 5.17
N GLY A 143 5.33 11.11 6.12
CA GLY A 143 3.90 10.77 6.05
C GLY A 143 3.63 9.26 5.99
N ALA A 144 4.52 8.45 6.54
CA ALA A 144 4.39 7.00 6.64
C ALA A 144 4.39 6.56 8.11
N ARG A 145 3.26 5.99 8.55
CA ARG A 145 2.99 5.53 9.93
C ARG A 145 3.88 4.39 10.47
N LEU A 146 4.86 3.92 9.69
CA LEU A 146 5.76 2.79 10.00
C LEU A 146 5.04 1.60 10.67
N SER A 147 4.02 1.05 10.00
CA SER A 147 3.23 -0.05 10.55
C SER A 147 3.98 -1.38 10.58
N ILE A 148 3.56 -2.33 11.42
CA ILE A 148 4.18 -3.67 11.52
C ILE A 148 4.34 -4.37 10.16
N PRO A 149 3.37 -4.35 9.22
CA PRO A 149 3.58 -4.91 7.88
C PRO A 149 4.71 -4.23 7.08
N GLN A 150 5.05 -2.97 7.40
CA GLN A 150 6.09 -2.16 6.77
C GLN A 150 7.47 -2.36 7.43
N ILE A 151 7.53 -2.47 8.76
CA ILE A 151 8.79 -2.52 9.53
C ILE A 151 9.17 -3.93 10.00
N GLY A 152 8.26 -4.90 9.85
CA GLY A 152 8.40 -6.25 10.39
C GLY A 152 8.11 -6.33 11.88
N ARG A 153 7.99 -7.56 12.41
CA ARG A 153 7.80 -7.80 13.85
C ARG A 153 9.10 -7.68 14.64
N SER A 154 10.25 -7.89 14.00
CA SER A 154 11.58 -7.63 14.57
C SER A 154 12.03 -6.19 14.33
N TYR A 155 11.12 -5.24 14.59
CA TYR A 155 11.31 -3.82 14.31
C TYR A 155 12.47 -3.18 15.07
N LYS A 156 12.97 -3.81 16.15
CA LYS A 156 14.25 -3.44 16.81
C LYS A 156 15.43 -3.38 15.83
N TYR A 157 15.36 -4.13 14.73
CA TYR A 157 16.38 -4.20 13.69
C TYR A 157 16.03 -3.39 12.44
N PHE A 158 14.95 -2.60 12.47
CA PHE A 158 14.52 -1.80 11.34
C PHE A 158 15.48 -0.63 11.09
N ALA A 159 16.04 -0.58 9.87
CA ALA A 159 17.03 0.41 9.43
C ALA A 159 18.11 0.64 10.51
N ARG A 160 18.68 -0.46 11.03
CA ARG A 160 19.46 -0.45 12.29
C ARG A 160 20.68 0.47 12.26
N ASN A 161 21.29 0.65 11.09
CA ASN A 161 22.45 1.52 10.89
C ASN A 161 22.08 2.94 10.49
N ALA A 162 20.80 3.22 10.28
CA ALA A 162 20.34 4.52 9.83
C ALA A 162 20.04 5.46 10.99
N LYS A 163 20.47 6.73 10.84
CA LYS A 163 19.83 7.85 11.53
C LYS A 163 18.43 8.05 10.94
N LYS A 164 17.41 8.13 11.81
CA LYS A 164 16.00 8.12 11.41
C LYS A 164 15.37 9.48 11.64
N ILE A 165 14.96 10.14 10.56
CA ILE A 165 14.15 11.36 10.58
C ILE A 165 12.73 10.94 10.24
N ILE A 166 11.77 11.20 11.14
CA ILE A 166 10.37 10.81 10.94
C ILE A 166 9.51 12.05 10.98
N VAL A 167 8.79 12.30 9.89
CA VAL A 167 7.88 13.42 9.71
C VAL A 167 6.45 12.90 9.67
N ASP A 168 5.65 13.29 10.66
CA ASP A 168 4.23 12.94 10.72
C ASP A 168 3.43 14.08 11.36
N ILE A 169 2.23 14.34 10.85
CA ILE A 169 1.34 15.37 11.39
C ILE A 169 0.74 14.95 12.73
N ASP A 170 0.69 13.65 13.01
CA ASP A 170 0.15 13.09 14.25
C ASP A 170 1.27 12.84 15.27
N ALA A 171 1.27 13.62 16.36
CA ALA A 171 2.26 13.48 17.43
C ALA A 171 2.27 12.08 18.08
N LEU A 172 1.13 11.37 18.09
CA LEU A 172 1.04 10.01 18.65
C LEU A 172 1.76 8.99 17.77
N GLU A 173 1.85 9.23 16.46
CA GLU A 173 2.62 8.39 15.54
C GLU A 173 4.13 8.47 15.85
N LEU A 174 4.61 9.65 16.23
CA LEU A 174 6.00 9.89 16.62
C LEU A 174 6.37 9.32 18.00
N GLN A 175 5.37 9.05 18.85
CA GLN A 175 5.55 8.49 20.20
C GLN A 175 5.42 6.96 20.27
N LYS A 176 5.30 6.29 19.11
CA LYS A 176 5.18 4.83 19.06
C LYS A 176 6.40 4.14 19.67
N LYS A 177 6.13 3.05 20.39
CA LYS A 177 7.17 2.20 21.01
C LYS A 177 7.88 1.26 20.02
N THR A 178 7.56 1.33 18.73
CA THR A 178 8.14 0.44 17.71
C THR A 178 9.46 0.98 17.15
N VAL A 179 9.41 2.07 16.39
CA VAL A 179 10.59 2.71 15.79
C VAL A 179 10.73 4.10 16.38
N SER A 180 11.86 4.35 17.04
CA SER A 180 12.21 5.67 17.55
C SER A 180 12.87 6.52 16.46
N ALA A 181 12.49 7.79 16.39
CA ALA A 181 13.17 8.78 15.56
C ALA A 181 14.41 9.33 16.27
N ASP A 182 15.50 9.54 15.54
CA ASP A 182 16.60 10.41 15.99
C ASP A 182 16.20 11.89 15.88
N ILE A 183 15.37 12.23 14.88
CA ILE A 183 14.73 13.54 14.72
C ILE A 183 13.24 13.32 14.43
N ALA A 184 12.38 13.71 15.37
CA ALA A 184 10.93 13.65 15.21
C ALA A 184 10.39 15.01 14.79
N VAL A 185 9.78 15.10 13.61
CA VAL A 185 9.22 16.33 13.06
C VAL A 185 7.70 16.22 13.08
N ASN A 186 7.04 16.93 13.98
CA ASN A 186 5.58 16.97 14.04
C ASN A 186 5.04 18.10 13.17
N GLU A 187 4.86 17.82 11.88
CA GLU A 187 4.44 18.84 10.90
C GLU A 187 3.68 18.21 9.72
N ASP A 188 2.86 19.01 9.06
CA ASP A 188 2.27 18.65 7.78
C ASP A 188 3.37 18.38 6.72
N ALA A 189 3.21 17.29 5.98
CA ALA A 189 4.22 16.85 5.01
C ALA A 189 4.48 17.89 3.90
N LYS A 190 3.45 18.65 3.48
CA LYS A 190 3.62 19.70 2.46
C LYS A 190 4.46 20.85 3.02
N ILE A 191 4.13 21.32 4.23
CA ILE A 191 4.84 22.40 4.90
C ILE A 191 6.32 22.04 5.07
N PHE A 192 6.61 20.82 5.54
CA PHE A 192 7.99 20.35 5.70
C PHE A 192 8.74 20.22 4.35
N ILE A 193 8.12 19.66 3.31
CA ILE A 193 8.74 19.51 1.98
C ILE A 193 9.01 20.88 1.35
N ASP A 194 8.08 21.83 1.45
CA ASP A 194 8.26 23.19 0.93
C ASP A 194 9.42 23.90 1.65
N ALA A 195 9.49 23.77 2.98
CA ALA A 195 10.59 24.32 3.77
C ALA A 195 11.96 23.70 3.38
N LEU A 196 12.02 22.37 3.19
CA LEU A 196 13.21 21.70 2.67
C LEU A 196 13.62 22.22 1.30
N LEU A 197 12.68 22.32 0.35
CA LEU A 197 12.96 22.77 -1.00
C LEU A 197 13.51 24.19 -1.04
N ASN A 198 13.00 25.09 -0.20
CA ASN A 198 13.46 26.47 -0.11
C ASN A 198 14.90 26.57 0.39
N GLU A 199 15.27 25.77 1.39
CA GLU A 199 16.63 25.77 1.96
C GLU A 199 17.64 25.04 1.06
N ILE A 200 17.21 23.98 0.34
CA ILE A 200 18.05 23.16 -0.54
C ILE A 200 18.68 23.93 -1.71
N ILE A 201 18.13 25.08 -2.10
CA ILE A 201 18.67 25.88 -3.22
C ILE A 201 20.15 26.24 -2.98
N ASN A 202 20.55 26.40 -1.72
CA ASN A 202 21.90 26.78 -1.32
C ASN A 202 22.80 25.59 -0.96
N GLU A 203 22.35 24.36 -1.28
CA GLU A 203 22.99 23.13 -0.84
C GLU A 203 23.64 22.35 -1.98
N ASN A 204 24.82 21.80 -1.69
CA ASN A 204 25.47 20.79 -2.52
C ASN A 204 25.46 19.46 -1.76
N PHE A 205 24.80 18.46 -2.33
CA PHE A 205 24.79 17.12 -1.77
C PHE A 205 25.97 16.29 -2.29
N PRO A 206 26.43 15.29 -1.52
CA PRO A 206 27.32 14.26 -2.04
C PRO A 206 26.78 13.62 -3.31
N ASP A 207 27.69 13.12 -4.14
CA ASP A 207 27.32 12.27 -5.26
C ASP A 207 26.89 10.88 -4.74
N TYR A 208 25.61 10.56 -4.90
CA TYR A 208 25.01 9.30 -4.50
C TYR A 208 24.99 8.25 -5.61
N ASP A 209 25.63 8.47 -6.76
CA ASP A 209 25.57 7.57 -7.92
C ASP A 209 26.07 6.15 -7.61
N LYS A 210 27.10 6.01 -6.78
CA LYS A 210 27.57 4.68 -6.31
C LYS A 210 26.49 3.96 -5.49
N TRP A 211 25.78 4.69 -4.63
CA TRP A 211 24.70 4.14 -3.83
C TRP A 211 23.49 3.75 -4.70
N LEU A 212 23.10 4.63 -5.63
CA LEU A 212 22.07 4.35 -6.62
C LEU A 212 22.41 3.14 -7.49
N ALA A 213 23.68 3.00 -7.91
CA ALA A 213 24.15 1.85 -8.67
C ALA A 213 24.01 0.55 -7.86
N GLN A 214 24.40 0.55 -6.59
CA GLN A 214 24.21 -0.61 -5.70
C GLN A 214 22.73 -0.97 -5.54
N CYS A 215 21.86 0.04 -5.35
CA CYS A 215 20.43 -0.18 -5.26
C CYS A 215 19.86 -0.80 -6.54
N LYS A 216 20.31 -0.34 -7.71
CA LYS A 216 19.91 -0.92 -9.01
C LYS A 216 20.38 -2.37 -9.15
N THR A 217 21.59 -2.69 -8.70
CA THR A 217 22.10 -4.07 -8.66
C THR A 217 21.19 -4.98 -7.85
N TRP A 218 20.71 -4.55 -6.68
CA TRP A 218 19.75 -5.35 -5.90
C TRP A 218 18.40 -5.53 -6.59
N ILE A 219 17.88 -4.50 -7.25
CA ILE A 219 16.63 -4.60 -8.02
C ILE A 219 16.76 -5.62 -9.16
N MET A 220 17.91 -5.62 -9.87
CA MET A 220 18.18 -6.57 -10.96
C MET A 220 18.41 -8.00 -10.45
N ASN A 221 19.11 -8.16 -9.33
CA ASN A 221 19.46 -9.48 -8.79
C ASN A 221 18.31 -10.16 -8.04
N PHE A 222 17.37 -9.38 -7.51
CA PHE A 222 16.24 -9.88 -6.72
C PHE A 222 14.90 -9.34 -7.23
N PRO A 223 14.54 -9.62 -8.50
CA PRO A 223 13.24 -9.22 -9.02
C PRO A 223 12.12 -9.92 -8.24
N PRO A 224 10.94 -9.29 -8.11
CA PRO A 224 9.80 -9.89 -7.41
C PRO A 224 9.29 -11.16 -8.10
N ASN A 225 9.47 -11.27 -9.42
CA ASN A 225 9.24 -12.48 -10.21
C ASN A 225 10.57 -12.93 -10.82
N ASP A 226 11.02 -14.15 -10.51
CA ASP A 226 12.00 -14.83 -11.35
C ASP A 226 11.24 -15.42 -12.53
N GLU A 227 11.48 -14.92 -13.75
CA GLU A 227 10.81 -15.36 -14.98
C GLU A 227 11.02 -16.85 -15.28
N LYS A 228 11.85 -17.54 -14.47
CA LYS A 228 12.01 -19.00 -14.47
C LYS A 228 10.76 -19.73 -13.97
N GLY A 229 9.76 -19.75 -14.85
CA GLY A 229 8.98 -20.94 -15.13
C GLY A 229 7.72 -21.14 -14.30
N TYR A 230 6.73 -20.24 -14.42
CA TYR A 230 5.36 -20.69 -14.19
C TYR A 230 4.92 -21.59 -15.36
N SER A 231 4.95 -22.90 -15.12
CA SER A 231 4.69 -23.95 -16.11
C SER A 231 3.38 -24.72 -15.86
N HIS A 232 2.53 -24.23 -14.97
CA HIS A 232 1.23 -24.87 -14.70
C HIS A 232 0.24 -24.58 -15.83
N LYS A 233 -0.35 -25.64 -16.39
CA LYS A 233 -1.31 -25.55 -17.49
C LYS A 233 -2.74 -25.24 -17.04
N GLU A 234 -3.08 -25.49 -15.77
CA GLU A 234 -4.47 -25.51 -15.24
C GLU A 234 -4.78 -24.45 -14.19
N TYR A 235 -3.80 -23.64 -13.80
CA TYR A 235 -3.97 -22.60 -12.79
C TYR A 235 -3.19 -21.35 -13.16
N ILE A 236 -3.44 -20.26 -12.44
CA ILE A 236 -2.75 -18.98 -12.61
C ILE A 236 -1.90 -18.67 -11.38
N ASP A 237 -0.66 -18.24 -11.64
CA ASP A 237 0.15 -17.58 -10.63
C ASP A 237 -0.37 -16.16 -10.42
N PRO A 238 -0.82 -15.79 -9.20
CA PRO A 238 -1.32 -14.46 -8.93
C PRO A 238 -0.27 -13.36 -9.14
N TYR A 239 1.02 -13.64 -8.92
CA TYR A 239 2.10 -12.69 -9.14
C TYR A 239 2.31 -12.39 -10.63
N LEU A 240 2.24 -13.42 -11.47
CA LEU A 240 2.30 -13.30 -12.94
C LEU A 240 1.08 -12.55 -13.46
N PHE A 241 -0.12 -12.89 -12.98
CA PHE A 241 -1.36 -12.22 -13.38
C PHE A 241 -1.30 -10.72 -13.09
N ILE A 242 -0.90 -10.35 -11.87
CA ILE A 242 -0.81 -8.95 -11.44
C ILE A 242 0.23 -8.17 -12.26
N ASP A 243 1.38 -8.78 -12.56
CA ASP A 243 2.40 -8.16 -13.41
C ASP A 243 1.85 -7.84 -14.81
N ILE A 244 1.28 -8.85 -15.50
CA ILE A 244 0.70 -8.70 -16.84
C ILE A 244 -0.46 -7.67 -16.82
N LEU A 245 -1.37 -7.79 -15.85
CA LEU A 245 -2.48 -6.85 -15.67
C LEU A 245 -1.94 -5.41 -15.58
N SER A 246 -1.00 -5.14 -14.68
CA SER A 246 -0.50 -3.78 -14.44
C SER A 246 0.17 -3.17 -15.68
N LYS A 247 0.84 -3.99 -16.50
CA LYS A 247 1.44 -3.58 -17.78
C LYS A 247 0.38 -3.14 -18.81
N GLN A 248 -0.80 -3.74 -18.81
CA GLN A 248 -1.86 -3.44 -19.77
C GLN A 248 -2.78 -2.27 -19.37
N LEU A 249 -2.84 -1.89 -18.08
CA LEU A 249 -3.71 -0.80 -17.62
C LEU A 249 -3.29 0.59 -18.10
N SER A 250 -4.25 1.50 -18.25
CA SER A 250 -4.01 2.89 -18.60
C SER A 250 -3.44 3.70 -17.43
N THR A 251 -2.77 4.82 -17.71
CA THR A 251 -2.27 5.76 -16.69
C THR A 251 -3.38 6.40 -15.86
N ASN A 252 -4.61 6.39 -16.37
CA ASN A 252 -5.76 7.02 -15.71
C ASN A 252 -6.68 6.02 -15.00
N ASP A 253 -6.36 4.72 -15.07
CA ASP A 253 -7.17 3.70 -14.40
C ASP A 253 -7.04 3.85 -12.87
N THR A 254 -8.14 3.59 -12.18
CA THR A 254 -8.17 3.53 -10.72
C THR A 254 -8.16 2.08 -10.28
N ILE A 255 -7.21 1.73 -9.41
CA ILE A 255 -7.05 0.39 -8.88
C ILE A 255 -7.62 0.38 -7.48
N VAL A 256 -8.58 -0.50 -7.24
CA VAL A 256 -9.15 -0.73 -5.92
C VAL A 256 -8.81 -2.15 -5.50
N VAL A 257 -8.12 -2.29 -4.37
CA VAL A 257 -7.61 -3.57 -3.89
C VAL A 257 -8.22 -3.89 -2.55
N ASP A 258 -8.72 -5.11 -2.42
CA ASP A 258 -9.31 -5.59 -1.18
C ASP A 258 -8.26 -5.80 -0.08
N GLY A 259 -8.74 -6.01 1.15
CA GLY A 259 -7.92 -6.60 2.20
C GLY A 259 -7.53 -8.04 1.90
N GLY A 260 -6.65 -8.61 2.71
CA GLY A 260 -6.23 -10.01 2.58
C GLY A 260 -5.01 -10.21 1.68
N VAL A 261 -4.93 -11.39 1.08
CA VAL A 261 -3.69 -11.89 0.48
C VAL A 261 -3.36 -11.18 -0.82
N ILE A 262 -4.39 -10.77 -1.56
CA ILE A 262 -4.25 -10.03 -2.81
C ILE A 262 -3.40 -8.77 -2.68
N MET A 263 -3.44 -8.11 -1.52
CA MET A 263 -2.58 -6.96 -1.22
C MET A 263 -1.10 -7.30 -1.34
N ASN A 264 -0.69 -8.51 -0.96
CA ASN A 264 0.72 -8.92 -1.03
C ASN A 264 1.15 -9.11 -2.49
N TYR A 265 0.30 -9.73 -3.33
CA TYR A 265 0.58 -9.86 -4.77
C TYR A 265 0.74 -8.47 -5.42
N VAL A 266 -0.22 -7.56 -5.17
CA VAL A 266 -0.16 -6.18 -5.69
C VAL A 266 1.09 -5.45 -5.21
N MET A 267 1.42 -5.54 -3.91
CA MET A 267 2.58 -4.82 -3.38
C MET A 267 3.90 -5.34 -3.96
N GLN A 268 3.99 -6.60 -4.34
CA GLN A 268 5.23 -7.16 -4.88
C GLN A 268 5.41 -6.95 -6.37
N THR A 269 4.37 -7.12 -7.19
CA THR A 269 4.53 -7.15 -8.65
C THR A 269 3.81 -6.05 -9.41
N PHE A 270 2.84 -5.35 -8.80
CA PHE A 270 2.09 -4.33 -9.52
C PHE A 270 2.99 -3.13 -9.90
N ILE A 271 3.00 -2.81 -11.20
CA ILE A 271 3.72 -1.68 -11.80
C ILE A 271 2.78 -0.46 -11.86
N PHE A 272 2.95 0.51 -10.95
CA PHE A 272 2.17 1.73 -10.98
C PHE A 272 2.75 2.73 -11.97
N LYS A 273 1.87 3.26 -12.80
CA LYS A 273 2.16 4.31 -13.78
C LYS A 273 1.86 5.67 -13.17
N LYS A 274 2.54 6.70 -13.68
CA LYS A 274 2.29 8.09 -13.27
C LYS A 274 0.84 8.45 -13.55
N GLY A 275 0.12 8.94 -12.53
CA GLY A 275 -1.29 9.33 -12.62
C GLY A 275 -2.27 8.31 -12.04
N GLN A 276 -1.87 7.04 -11.92
CA GLN A 276 -2.75 6.02 -11.36
C GLN A 276 -3.02 6.25 -9.87
N ARG A 277 -4.18 5.75 -9.43
CA ARG A 277 -4.61 5.76 -8.03
C ARG A 277 -4.79 4.34 -7.54
N MET A 278 -4.31 4.05 -6.34
CA MET A 278 -4.59 2.83 -5.60
C MET A 278 -5.41 3.15 -4.34
N ILE A 279 -6.58 2.51 -4.22
CA ILE A 279 -7.47 2.62 -3.06
C ILE A 279 -7.56 1.24 -2.39
N SER A 280 -7.39 1.15 -1.06
CA SER A 280 -7.41 -0.13 -0.36
C SER A 280 -7.55 0.00 1.18
N SER A 281 -7.88 -1.10 1.85
CA SER A 281 -8.03 -1.15 3.31
C SER A 281 -6.79 -1.71 4.02
N THR A 282 -5.63 -1.06 3.91
CA THR A 282 -4.34 -1.59 4.47
C THR A 282 -4.16 -1.40 5.98
N GLY A 283 -5.20 -0.94 6.68
CA GLY A 283 -5.17 -0.69 8.13
C GLY A 283 -5.84 -1.81 8.90
N VAL A 284 -7.08 -2.11 8.52
CA VAL A 284 -7.90 -3.18 9.10
C VAL A 284 -7.80 -4.48 8.26
N GLU A 285 -7.37 -4.37 6.99
CA GLU A 285 -7.22 -5.50 6.06
C GLU A 285 -8.50 -6.32 5.91
N LEU A 286 -9.65 -5.62 5.80
CA LEU A 286 -10.98 -6.22 5.67
C LEU A 286 -11.23 -6.74 4.25
N PRO A 287 -11.54 -8.05 4.08
CA PRO A 287 -12.17 -8.54 2.85
C PRO A 287 -13.55 -7.89 2.66
N GLY A 288 -13.94 -7.66 1.40
CA GLY A 288 -15.22 -7.05 1.03
C GLY A 288 -15.19 -5.54 0.90
N PHE A 289 -14.05 -4.90 1.10
CA PHE A 289 -13.90 -3.45 0.92
C PHE A 289 -13.95 -3.05 -0.57
N ALA A 290 -13.37 -3.88 -1.45
CA ALA A 290 -13.04 -3.46 -2.80
C ALA A 290 -14.26 -3.12 -3.67
N ILE A 291 -15.34 -3.91 -3.64
CA ILE A 291 -16.51 -3.66 -4.49
C ILE A 291 -17.22 -2.33 -4.13
N PRO A 292 -17.58 -2.07 -2.85
CA PRO A 292 -18.13 -0.77 -2.46
C PRO A 292 -17.19 0.40 -2.78
N ALA A 293 -15.88 0.24 -2.52
CA ALA A 293 -14.92 1.29 -2.79
C ALA A 293 -14.73 1.57 -4.29
N ALA A 294 -14.73 0.52 -5.13
CA ALA A 294 -14.70 0.64 -6.59
C ALA A 294 -15.95 1.35 -7.12
N THR A 295 -17.12 1.02 -6.58
CA THR A 295 -18.39 1.69 -6.88
C THR A 295 -18.28 3.20 -6.58
N GLY A 296 -17.80 3.55 -5.39
CA GLY A 296 -17.56 4.95 -5.02
C GLY A 296 -16.55 5.68 -5.93
N CYS A 297 -15.46 5.01 -6.32
CA CYS A 297 -14.49 5.57 -7.25
C CYS A 297 -15.09 5.83 -8.63
N ALA A 298 -15.84 4.87 -9.17
CA ALA A 298 -16.46 4.97 -10.49
C ALA A 298 -17.58 6.02 -10.53
N LEU A 299 -18.32 6.22 -9.41
CA LEU A 299 -19.31 7.29 -9.28
C LEU A 299 -18.68 8.69 -9.37
N VAL A 300 -17.45 8.86 -8.85
CA VAL A 300 -16.72 10.13 -8.91
C VAL A 300 -16.00 10.30 -10.26
N ASN A 301 -15.54 9.21 -10.87
CA ASN A 301 -14.80 9.22 -12.12
C ASN A 301 -15.22 8.08 -13.05
N SER A 302 -16.30 8.30 -13.80
CA SER A 302 -16.86 7.33 -14.77
C SER A 302 -16.16 7.32 -16.13
N LYS A 303 -15.17 8.19 -16.35
CA LYS A 303 -14.50 8.33 -17.66
C LYS A 303 -13.40 7.29 -17.91
N THR A 304 -12.99 6.58 -16.87
CA THR A 304 -11.84 5.66 -16.89
C THR A 304 -12.21 4.37 -16.19
N ASN A 305 -11.50 3.29 -16.51
CA ASN A 305 -11.78 2.01 -15.88
C ASN A 305 -11.47 2.07 -14.37
N THR A 306 -12.36 1.46 -13.59
CA THR A 306 -12.07 1.11 -12.20
C THR A 306 -11.81 -0.39 -12.12
N ILE A 307 -10.60 -0.77 -11.73
CA ILE A 307 -10.16 -2.16 -11.62
C ILE A 307 -10.29 -2.58 -10.16
N CYS A 308 -11.26 -3.45 -9.89
CA CYS A 308 -11.54 -3.98 -8.57
C CYS A 308 -10.86 -5.35 -8.42
N LEU A 309 -9.87 -5.44 -7.55
CA LEU A 309 -9.14 -6.66 -7.23
C LEU A 309 -9.63 -7.20 -5.87
N CYS A 310 -10.25 -8.38 -5.85
CA CYS A 310 -10.73 -9.00 -4.62
C CYS A 310 -10.58 -10.52 -4.63
N GLU A 311 -10.68 -11.15 -3.47
CA GLU A 311 -10.79 -12.61 -3.33
C GLU A 311 -12.27 -13.04 -3.30
N ASP A 312 -12.55 -14.32 -3.50
CA ASP A 312 -13.90 -14.89 -3.53
C ASP A 312 -14.73 -14.60 -2.26
N LEU A 313 -14.11 -14.65 -1.07
CA LEU A 313 -14.74 -14.26 0.18
C LEU A 313 -15.11 -12.77 0.19
N GLY A 314 -14.20 -11.91 -0.26
CA GLY A 314 -14.42 -10.46 -0.32
C GLY A 314 -15.58 -10.12 -1.27
N PHE A 315 -15.64 -10.79 -2.43
CA PHE A 315 -16.75 -10.65 -3.36
C PHE A 315 -18.10 -10.94 -2.70
N GLN A 316 -18.20 -12.02 -1.93
CA GLN A 316 -19.47 -12.45 -1.32
C GLN A 316 -19.99 -11.53 -0.22
N ILE A 317 -19.11 -10.91 0.57
CA ILE A 317 -19.51 -10.07 1.71
C ILE A 317 -20.42 -8.91 1.25
N ASN A 318 -20.13 -8.31 0.09
CA ASN A 318 -20.83 -7.13 -0.41
C ASN A 318 -21.32 -7.29 -1.86
N ASN A 319 -21.69 -8.50 -2.28
CA ASN A 319 -22.18 -8.74 -3.66
C ASN A 319 -23.49 -8.00 -3.99
N HIS A 320 -24.28 -7.60 -2.99
CA HIS A 320 -25.50 -6.81 -3.20
C HIS A 320 -25.22 -5.44 -3.82
N VAL A 321 -23.98 -4.92 -3.69
CA VAL A 321 -23.58 -3.66 -4.32
C VAL A 321 -23.51 -3.74 -5.85
N LEU A 322 -23.46 -4.96 -6.41
CA LEU A 322 -23.53 -5.18 -7.87
C LEU A 322 -24.79 -4.59 -8.49
N GLU A 323 -25.90 -4.52 -7.74
CA GLU A 323 -27.14 -3.87 -8.17
C GLU A 323 -26.91 -2.41 -8.55
N ILE A 324 -26.21 -1.65 -7.69
CA ILE A 324 -25.92 -0.23 -7.93
C ILE A 324 -24.99 -0.05 -9.14
N ILE A 325 -23.99 -0.92 -9.28
CA ILE A 325 -23.05 -0.88 -10.40
C ILE A 325 -23.77 -1.09 -11.73
N SER A 326 -24.72 -2.03 -11.75
CA SER A 326 -25.55 -2.34 -12.91
C SER A 326 -26.54 -1.21 -13.22
N GLU A 327 -27.30 -0.74 -12.23
CA GLU A 327 -28.29 0.34 -12.39
C GLU A 327 -27.68 1.64 -12.90
N LYS A 328 -26.41 1.90 -12.56
CA LYS A 328 -25.67 3.12 -12.94
C LYS A 328 -24.71 2.91 -14.12
N ASP A 329 -24.68 1.73 -14.74
CA ASP A 329 -23.77 1.38 -15.84
C ASP A 329 -22.30 1.75 -15.54
N LEU A 330 -21.82 1.53 -14.31
CA LEU A 330 -20.49 1.98 -13.90
C LEU A 330 -19.40 1.09 -14.49
N PRO A 331 -18.35 1.63 -15.16
CA PRO A 331 -17.35 0.85 -15.90
C PRO A 331 -16.32 0.20 -14.98
N ILE A 332 -16.74 -0.85 -14.27
CA ILE A 332 -15.93 -1.55 -13.28
C ILE A 332 -15.55 -2.94 -13.80
N LYS A 333 -14.25 -3.26 -13.70
CA LYS A 333 -13.71 -4.59 -13.96
C LYS A 333 -13.44 -5.27 -12.61
N ILE A 334 -14.28 -6.22 -12.23
CA ILE A 334 -14.16 -6.97 -10.98
C ILE A 334 -13.39 -8.25 -11.28
N LEU A 335 -12.13 -8.30 -10.84
CA LEU A 335 -11.23 -9.43 -11.00
C LEU A 335 -11.18 -10.20 -9.67
N VAL A 336 -11.82 -11.37 -9.66
CA VAL A 336 -12.00 -12.19 -8.47
C VAL A 336 -10.97 -13.32 -8.43
N PHE A 337 -10.05 -13.24 -7.49
CA PHE A 337 -9.00 -14.21 -7.25
C PHE A 337 -9.59 -15.37 -6.45
N SER A 338 -9.88 -16.47 -7.13
CA SER A 338 -10.53 -17.65 -6.54
C SER A 338 -9.48 -18.70 -6.19
N SER A 339 -9.39 -19.03 -4.89
CA SER A 339 -8.54 -20.10 -4.36
C SER A 339 -9.34 -20.99 -3.41
N VAL A 340 -8.79 -22.12 -2.96
CA VAL A 340 -9.51 -23.06 -2.08
C VAL A 340 -9.48 -22.57 -0.62
N GLY A 341 -10.38 -21.66 -0.24
CA GLY A 341 -10.41 -21.05 1.10
C GLY A 341 -9.39 -19.91 1.28
N ASP A 342 -9.16 -19.43 2.50
CA ASP A 342 -8.15 -18.38 2.77
C ASP A 342 -6.71 -18.93 2.70
N SER A 343 -5.95 -18.45 1.71
CA SER A 343 -4.60 -18.93 1.41
C SER A 343 -3.59 -18.61 2.51
N SER A 344 -3.76 -17.48 3.22
CA SER A 344 -2.89 -17.13 4.34
C SER A 344 -3.12 -18.06 5.54
N ILE A 345 -4.37 -18.35 5.88
CA ILE A 345 -4.72 -19.20 7.03
C ILE A 345 -4.35 -20.65 6.75
N ARG A 346 -4.62 -21.17 5.53
CA ARG A 346 -4.15 -22.49 5.11
C ARG A 346 -2.65 -22.64 5.31
N LYS A 347 -1.90 -21.65 4.87
CA LYS A 347 -0.45 -21.66 4.97
C LYS A 347 0.03 -21.66 6.42
N ILE A 348 -0.56 -20.82 7.28
CA ILE A 348 -0.23 -20.82 8.72
C ILE A 348 -0.52 -22.20 9.32
N GLN A 349 -1.67 -22.81 9.00
CA GLN A 349 -2.03 -24.15 9.45
C GLN A 349 -1.04 -25.22 8.97
N ARG A 350 -0.57 -25.11 7.71
CA ARG A 350 0.44 -25.98 7.11
C ARG A 350 1.80 -25.85 7.78
N GLU A 351 2.32 -24.63 7.88
CA GLU A 351 3.69 -24.35 8.33
C GLU A 351 3.85 -24.52 9.84
N TYR A 352 2.85 -24.12 10.63
CA TYR A 352 2.99 -24.01 12.08
C TYR A 352 2.10 -24.95 12.89
N PHE A 353 1.10 -25.58 12.26
CA PHE A 353 0.15 -26.47 12.94
C PHE A 353 0.08 -27.87 12.32
N GLY A 354 1.12 -28.27 11.59
CA GLY A 354 1.28 -29.62 11.06
C GLY A 354 0.30 -29.98 9.94
N GLY A 355 -0.20 -29.00 9.18
CA GLY A 355 -1.17 -29.26 8.10
C GLY A 355 -2.57 -29.60 8.59
N ARG A 356 -2.91 -29.29 9.85
CA ARG A 356 -4.27 -29.45 10.36
C ARG A 356 -5.15 -28.31 9.85
N TYR A 357 -5.75 -28.54 8.68
CA TYR A 357 -6.62 -27.57 8.04
C TYR A 357 -8.00 -27.56 8.70
N ILE A 358 -8.34 -26.46 9.37
CA ILE A 358 -9.64 -26.26 10.03
C ILE A 358 -10.31 -25.06 9.36
N GLY A 359 -11.49 -25.28 8.75
CA GLY A 359 -12.28 -24.21 8.12
C GLY A 359 -11.70 -23.65 6.81
N THR A 360 -10.60 -24.19 6.31
CA THR A 360 -9.89 -23.63 5.14
C THR A 360 -9.89 -24.52 3.90
N ILE A 361 -10.24 -25.80 4.03
CA ILE A 361 -10.34 -26.76 2.91
C ILE A 361 -11.67 -27.53 2.88
N ASN A 362 -12.54 -27.33 3.87
CA ASN A 362 -13.69 -28.21 4.05
C ASN A 362 -14.72 -28.01 2.92
N LYS A 363 -15.23 -29.14 2.40
CA LYS A 363 -16.29 -29.21 1.36
C LYS A 363 -17.61 -28.50 1.74
N LEU A 364 -17.79 -28.15 3.01
CA LEU A 364 -18.96 -27.43 3.56
C LEU A 364 -19.03 -25.96 3.11
N SER A 365 -17.94 -25.40 2.61
CA SER A 365 -17.81 -24.01 2.17
C SER A 365 -17.56 -23.94 0.67
N LYS A 366 -18.47 -24.53 -0.13
CA LYS A 366 -18.50 -24.23 -1.56
C LYS A 366 -19.02 -22.80 -1.73
N ALA A 367 -18.16 -21.91 -2.21
CA ALA A 367 -18.59 -20.62 -2.71
C ALA A 367 -19.71 -20.83 -3.75
N PRO A 368 -20.78 -20.00 -3.74
CA PRO A 368 -21.71 -19.96 -4.85
C PRO A 368 -20.98 -19.71 -6.17
N ASP A 369 -21.65 -20.05 -7.26
CA ASP A 369 -21.14 -19.79 -8.61
C ASP A 369 -21.10 -18.26 -8.85
N LEU A 370 -19.90 -17.69 -8.73
CA LEU A 370 -19.69 -16.24 -8.79
C LEU A 370 -20.00 -15.66 -10.17
N LEU A 371 -19.84 -16.46 -11.24
CA LEU A 371 -20.19 -16.06 -12.60
C LEU A 371 -21.70 -15.94 -12.73
N LYS A 372 -22.46 -16.94 -12.26
CA LYS A 372 -23.93 -16.87 -12.26
C LYS A 372 -24.46 -15.71 -11.43
N ILE A 373 -23.83 -15.39 -10.31
CA ILE A 373 -24.18 -14.18 -9.54
C ILE A 373 -24.00 -12.94 -10.41
N GLY A 374 -22.88 -12.82 -11.12
CA GLY A 374 -22.64 -11.71 -12.04
C GLY A 374 -23.69 -11.59 -13.14
N GLU A 375 -24.03 -12.72 -13.77
CA GLU A 375 -25.07 -12.78 -14.81
C GLU A 375 -26.44 -12.32 -14.30
N ILE A 376 -26.82 -12.71 -13.08
CA ILE A 376 -28.08 -12.29 -12.45
C ILE A 376 -28.15 -10.76 -12.29
N TYR A 377 -27.03 -10.11 -11.97
CA TYR A 377 -26.95 -8.65 -11.89
C TYR A 377 -26.69 -7.96 -13.24
N GLY A 378 -26.59 -8.72 -14.36
CA GLY A 378 -26.42 -8.17 -15.70
C GLY A 378 -24.96 -7.87 -16.11
N PHE A 379 -23.97 -8.46 -15.44
CA PHE A 379 -22.56 -8.28 -15.80
C PHE A 379 -22.16 -9.21 -16.95
N GLU A 380 -21.17 -8.76 -17.74
CA GLU A 380 -20.39 -9.70 -18.55
C GLU A 380 -19.53 -10.57 -17.62
N THR A 381 -19.52 -11.87 -17.85
CA THR A 381 -18.81 -12.82 -16.99
C THR A 381 -17.83 -13.65 -17.79
N CYS A 382 -16.65 -13.90 -17.21
CA CYS A 382 -15.66 -14.80 -17.80
C CYS A 382 -14.79 -15.46 -16.75
N GLU A 383 -14.15 -16.57 -17.12
CA GLU A 383 -13.20 -17.29 -16.27
C GLU A 383 -11.83 -17.38 -16.95
N ILE A 384 -10.77 -17.14 -16.19
CA ILE A 384 -9.38 -17.36 -16.59
C ILE A 384 -8.83 -18.50 -15.72
N SER A 385 -8.60 -19.65 -16.34
CA SER A 385 -8.14 -20.87 -15.67
C SER A 385 -6.84 -21.44 -16.23
N SER A 386 -6.21 -20.79 -17.21
CA SER A 386 -4.95 -21.25 -17.80
C SER A 386 -4.07 -20.08 -18.20
N ALA A 387 -2.77 -20.23 -18.00
CA ALA A 387 -1.77 -19.25 -18.42
C ALA A 387 -1.65 -19.15 -19.96
N ASN A 388 -2.24 -20.08 -20.71
CA ASN A 388 -2.24 -20.06 -22.18
C ASN A 388 -2.95 -18.80 -22.71
N ASN A 389 -2.24 -17.96 -23.46
CA ASN A 389 -2.73 -16.67 -23.98
C ASN A 389 -3.24 -15.72 -22.88
N LEU A 390 -2.68 -15.80 -21.66
CA LEU A 390 -3.11 -15.01 -20.51
C LEU A 390 -3.15 -13.50 -20.81
N GLU A 391 -2.14 -12.97 -21.51
CA GLU A 391 -2.12 -11.56 -21.92
C GLU A 391 -3.33 -11.16 -22.75
N LYS A 392 -3.75 -12.01 -23.71
CA LYS A 392 -4.91 -11.75 -24.56
C LYS A 392 -6.20 -11.83 -23.76
N GLN A 393 -6.31 -12.80 -22.84
CA GLN A 393 -7.49 -12.94 -21.98
C GLN A 393 -7.67 -11.72 -21.08
N ILE A 394 -6.59 -11.28 -20.40
CA ILE A 394 -6.59 -10.07 -19.57
C ILE A 394 -6.96 -8.84 -20.41
N ASN A 395 -6.38 -8.69 -21.60
CA ASN A 395 -6.65 -7.56 -22.49
C ASN A 395 -8.11 -7.49 -22.92
N ASN A 396 -8.76 -8.64 -23.16
CA ASN A 396 -10.19 -8.69 -23.48
C ASN A 396 -11.06 -8.20 -22.31
N VAL A 397 -10.71 -8.58 -21.07
CA VAL A 397 -11.45 -8.13 -19.88
C VAL A 397 -11.31 -6.62 -19.66
N ILE A 398 -10.07 -6.10 -19.75
CA ILE A 398 -9.80 -4.67 -19.52
C ILE A 398 -10.50 -3.80 -20.58
N ASN A 399 -10.51 -4.23 -21.84
CA ASN A 399 -11.07 -3.46 -22.96
C ASN A 399 -12.55 -3.75 -23.24
N SER A 400 -13.20 -4.63 -22.47
CA SER A 400 -14.65 -4.76 -22.55
C SER A 400 -15.29 -3.39 -22.27
N LYS A 401 -16.38 -3.07 -22.97
CA LYS A 401 -17.11 -1.81 -22.75
C LYS A 401 -18.04 -1.89 -21.53
N ASN A 402 -18.50 -3.08 -21.19
CA ASN A 402 -19.49 -3.29 -20.14
C ASN A 402 -18.81 -3.61 -18.81
N SER A 403 -19.54 -3.52 -17.71
CA SER A 403 -19.05 -4.00 -16.41
C SER A 403 -18.79 -5.50 -16.48
N THR A 404 -17.63 -5.93 -16.00
CA THR A 404 -17.17 -7.32 -16.17
C THR A 404 -16.81 -7.94 -14.83
N ILE A 405 -17.27 -9.17 -14.58
CA ILE A 405 -16.78 -10.02 -13.51
C ILE A 405 -15.93 -11.13 -14.14
N CYS A 406 -14.64 -11.12 -13.84
CA CYS A 406 -13.71 -12.15 -14.25
C CYS A 406 -13.27 -12.97 -13.04
N VAL A 407 -13.52 -14.28 -13.05
CA VAL A 407 -13.01 -15.20 -12.03
C VAL A 407 -11.66 -15.76 -12.47
N ILE A 408 -10.63 -15.61 -11.65
CA ILE A 408 -9.28 -16.11 -11.89
C ILE A 408 -9.05 -17.33 -11.00
N LYS A 409 -8.80 -18.50 -11.61
CA LYS A 409 -8.49 -19.72 -10.87
C LYS A 409 -7.02 -19.74 -10.48
N LEU A 410 -6.76 -19.49 -9.21
CA LEU A 410 -5.40 -19.51 -8.67
C LEU A 410 -4.96 -20.93 -8.33
N ASP A 411 -3.66 -21.15 -8.42
CA ASP A 411 -3.07 -22.36 -7.87
C ASP A 411 -3.16 -22.32 -6.33
N LYS A 412 -3.83 -23.32 -5.77
CA LYS A 412 -4.06 -23.47 -4.32
C LYS A 412 -2.77 -23.61 -3.51
N ASN A 413 -1.66 -23.95 -4.15
CA ASN A 413 -0.35 -24.18 -3.55
C ASN A 413 0.61 -23.00 -3.68
N VAL A 414 0.20 -21.87 -4.30
CA VAL A 414 1.07 -20.69 -4.43
C VAL A 414 1.47 -20.19 -3.04
N ASP A 415 2.79 -20.11 -2.84
CA ASP A 415 3.35 -19.53 -1.64
C ASP A 415 3.44 -18.01 -1.72
N LEU A 416 3.29 -17.36 -0.57
CA LEU A 416 3.50 -15.92 -0.44
C LEU A 416 4.97 -15.62 -0.24
N VAL A 417 5.65 -15.23 -1.32
CA VAL A 417 7.10 -15.04 -1.38
C VAL A 417 7.49 -13.83 -2.23
N PRO A 418 8.54 -13.06 -1.85
CA PRO A 418 9.31 -13.22 -0.64
C PRO A 418 8.56 -12.72 0.60
N ARG A 419 8.91 -13.25 1.78
CA ARG A 419 8.33 -12.83 3.06
C ARG A 419 9.30 -12.99 4.23
N ILE A 420 9.06 -12.28 5.33
CA ILE A 420 9.62 -12.67 6.63
C ILE A 420 8.93 -13.94 7.12
N VAL A 421 9.67 -14.78 7.82
CA VAL A 421 9.12 -15.95 8.53
C VAL A 421 9.37 -15.83 10.02
N MET A 422 8.56 -16.54 10.80
CA MET A 422 8.80 -16.74 12.22
C MET A 422 9.72 -17.95 12.38
N ASP A 423 10.74 -17.79 13.21
CA ASP A 423 11.64 -18.84 13.69
C ASP A 423 11.26 -19.19 15.14
N VAL A 424 11.72 -20.34 15.63
CA VAL A 424 11.54 -20.74 17.03
C VAL A 424 12.88 -20.61 17.73
N ASN A 425 12.96 -19.70 18.70
CA ASN A 425 14.20 -19.46 19.44
C ASN A 425 14.53 -20.63 20.39
N SER A 426 15.69 -20.58 21.04
CA SER A 426 16.14 -21.63 21.97
C SER A 426 15.22 -21.85 23.19
N LYS A 427 14.28 -20.94 23.45
CA LYS A 427 13.27 -21.03 24.51
C LYS A 427 11.92 -21.60 24.01
N GLY A 428 11.81 -21.95 22.73
CA GLY A 428 10.56 -22.40 22.14
C GLY A 428 9.59 -21.26 21.77
N GLU A 429 10.02 -20.00 21.87
CA GLU A 429 9.20 -18.84 21.55
C GLU A 429 9.37 -18.44 20.09
N TRP A 430 8.32 -17.87 19.51
CA TRP A 430 8.34 -17.45 18.12
C TRP A 430 9.01 -16.07 17.99
N GLU A 431 10.06 -15.99 17.18
CA GLU A 431 10.74 -14.74 16.86
C GLU A 431 10.71 -14.49 15.34
N ALA A 432 10.37 -13.28 14.92
CA ALA A 432 10.38 -12.95 13.51
C ALA A 432 11.82 -12.74 13.01
N LYS A 433 12.12 -13.19 11.80
CA LYS A 433 13.39 -12.82 11.15
C LYS A 433 13.42 -11.33 10.78
N PRO A 434 14.61 -10.71 10.73
CA PRO A 434 14.77 -9.34 10.28
C PRO A 434 14.42 -9.19 8.78
N LEU A 435 14.19 -7.96 8.31
CA LEU A 435 13.64 -7.70 6.97
C LEU A 435 14.53 -8.19 5.82
N GLU A 436 15.84 -8.26 6.01
CA GLU A 436 16.80 -8.75 5.01
C GLU A 436 16.82 -10.27 4.85
N ASP A 437 16.34 -11.03 5.86
CA ASP A 437 16.40 -12.50 5.87
C ASP A 437 15.01 -13.10 5.55
N MET A 438 14.60 -12.90 4.29
CA MET A 438 13.30 -13.33 3.79
C MET A 438 13.34 -14.74 3.22
N TYR A 439 12.27 -15.51 3.38
CA TYR A 439 12.01 -16.71 2.61
C TYR A 439 11.55 -16.34 1.18
N PRO A 440 11.96 -17.05 0.11
CA PRO A 440 12.89 -18.19 0.07
C PRO A 440 14.30 -17.75 0.46
N PHE A 441 14.91 -18.44 1.41
CA PHE A 441 16.18 -17.99 1.98
C PHE A 441 17.28 -17.96 0.92
N LEU A 442 18.14 -16.94 0.99
CA LEU A 442 19.35 -16.90 0.20
C LEU A 442 20.42 -17.77 0.85
N ASP A 443 21.35 -18.26 0.03
CA ASP A 443 22.60 -18.80 0.53
C ASP A 443 23.29 -17.77 1.44
N LYS A 444 23.94 -18.27 2.50
CA LYS A 444 24.55 -17.41 3.52
C LYS A 444 25.55 -16.43 2.91
N ASP A 445 26.36 -16.89 1.95
CA ASP A 445 27.36 -16.05 1.29
C ASP A 445 26.71 -14.97 0.43
N VAL A 446 25.62 -15.31 -0.28
CA VAL A 446 24.84 -14.32 -1.05
C VAL A 446 24.25 -13.27 -0.11
N LEU A 447 23.64 -13.70 1.00
CA LEU A 447 23.11 -12.76 1.99
C LEU A 447 24.21 -11.86 2.57
N ASN A 448 25.34 -12.45 3.00
CA ASN A 448 26.46 -11.73 3.59
C ASN A 448 27.05 -10.70 2.62
N ASN A 449 27.23 -11.06 1.35
CA ASN A 449 27.76 -10.16 0.33
C ASN A 449 26.81 -8.99 0.00
N ASN A 450 25.52 -9.10 0.36
CA ASN A 450 24.52 -8.06 0.14
C ASN A 450 24.19 -7.25 1.41
N MET A 451 24.87 -7.52 2.53
CA MET A 451 24.71 -6.79 3.78
C MET A 451 25.98 -6.00 4.10
N LEU A 452 25.82 -4.68 4.20
CA LEU A 452 26.82 -3.73 4.67
C LEU A 452 26.74 -3.54 6.20
N ALA A 453 25.70 -4.07 6.84
CA ALA A 453 25.46 -4.05 8.27
C ALA A 453 25.80 -5.42 8.89
N ASP A 454 26.28 -5.41 10.13
CA ASP A 454 26.45 -6.65 10.91
C ASP A 454 25.11 -7.39 11.04
N ARG A 455 25.17 -8.71 10.87
CA ARG A 455 23.99 -9.58 11.01
C ARG A 455 23.57 -9.68 12.47
N VAL A 456 22.28 -9.93 12.68
CA VAL A 456 21.70 -10.19 14.00
C VAL A 456 21.03 -11.54 14.04
#